data_AF-G5IKZ7-F1
#
_entry.id   AF-G5IKZ7-F1
#
_cell.length_a   1.000
_cell.length_b   1.000
_cell.length_c   1.000
_cell.angle_alpha   90.00
_cell.angle_beta   90.00
_cell.angle_gamma   90.00
#
_symmetry.space_group_name_H-M   'P 1'
#
loop_
_entity.id
_entity.type
_entity.pdbx_description
1 polymer ?
#
loop_
_entity_poly.entity_id
_entity_poly.type
_entity_poly.pdbx_seq_one_letter_code
_entity_poly.pdbx_strand_id
1 'polypeptide(L)' 'MSPKELTYIEDALSHEKFLKTQYQNAAQNLQDAELKQTVTQMAEKHQQIFDSFYHLV' A
#
# COMPACT_ATOMS: atom_id res chain seq x y z
N MET A 1 1.81 -21.79 -8.11
CA MET A 1 1.92 -21.41 -6.69
C MET A 1 1.45 -22.53 -5.80
N SER A 2 2.21 -22.83 -4.76
CA SER A 2 1.70 -23.64 -3.64
C SER A 2 0.64 -22.82 -2.88
N PRO A 3 -0.37 -23.46 -2.25
CA PRO A 3 -1.42 -22.75 -1.53
C PRO A 3 -0.89 -21.76 -0.47
N LYS A 4 0.27 -22.06 0.14
CA LYS A 4 0.96 -21.17 1.09
C LYS A 4 1.43 -19.85 0.47
N GLU A 5 1.87 -19.87 -0.78
CA GLU A 5 2.32 -18.66 -1.49
C GLU A 5 1.14 -17.77 -1.84
N LEU A 6 0.01 -18.37 -2.21
CA LEU A 6 -1.22 -17.65 -2.55
C LEU A 6 -1.80 -16.96 -1.30
N THR A 7 -1.83 -17.65 -0.16
CA THR A 7 -2.24 -17.05 1.12
C THR A 7 -1.31 -15.93 1.57
N TYR A 8 0.00 -16.07 1.34
CA TYR A 8 0.96 -15.01 1.67
C TYR A 8 0.76 -13.76 0.80
N ILE A 9 0.44 -13.96 -0.48
CA ILE A 9 0.13 -12.85 -1.40
C ILE A 9 -1.19 -12.18 -1.00
N GLU A 10 -2.24 -12.93 -0.66
CA GLU A 10 -3.49 -12.37 -0.14
C GLU A 10 -3.29 -11.54 1.14
N ASP A 11 -2.45 -12.02 2.06
CA ASP A 11 -2.12 -11.32 3.30
C ASP A 11 -1.34 -10.02 3.01
N ALA A 12 -0.32 -10.09 2.14
CA ALA A 12 0.44 -8.94 1.69
C ALA A 12 -0.43 -7.88 0.98
N LEU A 13 -1.36 -8.32 0.12
CA LEU A 13 -2.32 -7.45 -0.56
C LEU A 13 -3.26 -6.78 0.46
N SER A 14 -3.72 -7.52 1.47
CA SER A 14 -4.58 -6.99 2.53
C SER A 14 -3.85 -5.95 3.40
N HIS A 15 -2.60 -6.22 3.75
CA HIS A 15 -1.73 -5.29 4.48
C HIS A 15 -1.46 -4.02 3.67
N GLU A 16 -1.13 -4.14 2.38
CA GLU A 16 -0.89 -2.99 1.51
C GLU A 16 -2.13 -2.09 1.39
N LYS A 17 -3.31 -2.69 1.23
CA LYS A 17 -4.57 -1.95 1.18
C LYS A 17 -4.85 -1.19 2.49
N PHE A 18 -4.53 -1.79 3.63
CA PHE A 18 -4.62 -1.14 4.93
C PHE A 18 -3.64 0.03 5.06
N LEU A 19 -2.36 -0.20 4.72
CA LEU A 19 -1.30 0.81 4.73
C LEU A 19 -1.67 2.01 3.84
N LYS A 20 -2.09 1.76 2.60
CA LYS A 20 -2.55 2.82 1.69
C LYS A 20 -3.68 3.66 2.28
N THR A 21 -4.64 3.02 2.95
CA THR A 21 -5.75 3.72 3.61
C THR A 21 -5.24 4.62 4.75
N GLN A 22 -4.29 4.11 5.55
CA GLN A 22 -3.65 4.88 6.61
C GLN A 22 -2.86 6.07 6.05
N TYR A 23 -2.10 5.89 4.96
CA TYR A 23 -1.40 6.98 4.30
C TYR A 23 -2.36 8.03 3.72
N GLN A 24 -3.49 7.63 3.11
CA GLN A 24 -4.50 8.60 2.65
C GLN A 24 -5.13 9.38 3.81
N ASN A 25 -5.35 8.74 4.96
CA ASN A 25 -5.88 9.39 6.14
C ASN A 25 -4.86 10.36 6.75
N ALA A 26 -3.59 9.94 6.84
CA ALA A 26 -2.48 10.77 7.26
C ALA A 26 -2.32 11.97 6.32
N ALA A 27 -2.33 11.76 4.99
CA ALA A 27 -2.26 12.84 4.00
C ALA A 27 -3.36 13.88 4.18
N GLN A 28 -4.58 13.47 4.58
CA GLN A 28 -5.68 14.42 4.83
C GLN A 28 -5.52 15.19 6.14
N ASN A 29 -4.97 14.56 7.18
CA ASN A 29 -4.73 15.20 8.49
C ASN A 29 -3.45 16.03 8.53
N LEU A 30 -2.49 15.75 7.66
CA LEU A 30 -1.24 16.50 7.54
C LEU A 30 -1.50 17.86 6.91
N GLN A 31 -1.19 18.91 7.66
CA GLN A 31 -1.21 20.30 7.20
C GLN A 31 0.13 20.68 6.53
N ASP A 32 1.19 19.96 6.86
CA ASP A 32 2.55 20.23 6.40
C ASP A 32 2.75 19.73 4.96
N ALA A 33 3.12 20.63 4.04
CA ALA A 33 3.14 20.35 2.61
C ALA A 33 4.21 19.30 2.24
N GLU A 34 5.38 19.33 2.88
CA GLU A 34 6.45 18.35 2.64
C GLU A 34 6.06 16.95 3.13
N LEU A 35 5.44 16.85 4.30
CA LEU A 35 4.95 15.57 4.81
C LEU A 35 3.81 15.03 3.94
N LYS A 36 2.90 15.91 3.48
CA LYS A 36 1.81 15.53 2.56
C LYS A 36 2.36 14.95 1.26
N GLN A 37 3.37 15.61 0.68
CA GLN A 37 4.02 15.14 -0.54
C GLN A 37 4.73 13.79 -0.31
N THR A 38 5.44 13.65 0.81
CA THR A 38 6.14 12.40 1.18
C THR A 38 5.15 11.25 1.36
N VAL A 39 4.06 11.46 2.10
CA VAL A 39 3.02 10.46 2.32
C VAL A 39 2.29 10.10 1.02
N THR A 40 2.07 11.07 0.14
CA THR A 40 1.46 10.81 -1.18
C THR A 40 2.38 9.94 -2.04
N GLN A 41 3.67 10.25 -2.10
CA GLN A 41 4.67 9.42 -2.80
C GLN A 41 4.78 8.01 -2.21
N MET A 42 4.68 7.87 -0.88
CA MET A 42 4.65 6.56 -0.22
C MET A 42 3.39 5.79 -0.61
N ALA A 43 2.21 6.42 -0.59
CA ALA A 43 0.97 5.79 -1.02
C ALA A 43 1.02 5.29 -2.48
N GLU A 44 1.66 6.05 -3.38
CA GLU A 44 1.89 5.61 -4.76
C GLU A 44 2.83 4.41 -4.85
N LYS A 45 3.93 4.39 -4.10
CA LYS A 45 4.84 3.23 -4.01
C LYS A 45 4.12 1.98 -3.50
N HIS A 46 3.35 2.11 -2.43
CA HIS A 46 2.53 1.05 -1.87
C HIS A 46 1.52 0.51 -2.89
N GLN A 47 0.94 1.39 -3.70
CA GLN A 47 0.07 0.99 -4.81
C GLN A 47 0.80 0.23 -5.93
N GLN A 48 2.03 0.62 -6.29
CA GLN A 48 2.84 -0.14 -7.25
C GLN A 48 3.22 -1.52 -6.72
N ILE A 49 3.56 -1.62 -5.43
CA ILE A 49 3.86 -2.89 -4.76
C ILE A 49 2.62 -3.80 -4.77
N PHE A 50 1.45 -3.25 -4.42
CA PHE A 50 0.18 -3.96 -4.50
C PHE A 50 -0.09 -4.47 -5.92
N ASP A 51 0.07 -3.63 -6.95
CA ASP A 51 -0.13 -4.03 -8.34
C ASP A 51 0.83 -5.16 -8.74
N SER A 52 2.09 -5.07 -8.32
CA SER A 52 3.10 -6.10 -8.56
C SER A 52 2.77 -7.43 -7.88
N PHE A 53 2.24 -7.41 -6.65
CA PHE A 53 1.75 -8.61 -5.97
C PHE A 53 0.48 -9.16 -6.61
N TYR A 54 -0.42 -8.27 -7.07
CA TYR A 54 -1.67 -8.64 -7.73
C TYR A 54 -1.41 -9.28 -9.10
N HIS A 55 -0.41 -8.80 -9.84
CA HIS A 55 0.05 -9.41 -11.09
C HIS A 55 0.72 -10.77 -10.91
N LEU A 56 1.19 -11.06 -9.69
CA LEU A 56 1.82 -12.34 -9.36
C LEU A 56 0.79 -13.44 -9.09
N VAL A 57 -0.45 -13.08 -8.74
CA VAL A 57 -1.53 -13.99 -8.33
C VAL A 57 -2.28 -14.60 -9.51
#